data_AF-A0A453EBT5-F1
#
_entry.id   AF-A0A453EBT5-F1
#
_cell.length_a   1.000
_cell.length_b   1.000
_cell.length_c   1.000
_cell.angle_alpha   90.00
_cell.angle_beta   90.00
_cell.angle_gamma   90.00
#
_symmetry.space_group_name_H-M   'P 1'
#
loop_
_entity.id
_entity.type
_entity.pdbx_description
1 polymer ?
#
loop_
_entity_poly.entity_id
_entity_poly.type
_entity_poly.pdbx_seq_one_letter_code
_entity_poly.pdbx_strand_id
1 'polypeptide(L)' 'MAGDTAPHVVEDLLGLVQILSDGSVVRGDESVLGPKEPFPDVPGVLWKDVVYQADFGGGRRRQAP' A
#
# COMPACT_ATOMS: atom_id res chain seq x y z
N MET A 1 22.62 -21.19 13.64
CA MET A 1 21.57 -21.74 12.77
C MET A 1 20.52 -20.65 12.61
N ALA A 2 20.44 -20.01 11.45
CA ALA A 2 19.28 -19.18 11.15
C ALA A 2 18.14 -20.15 10.86
N GLY A 3 17.12 -20.16 11.71
CA GLY A 3 16.02 -21.10 11.61
C GLY A 3 15.32 -20.93 10.26
N ASP A 4 15.28 -22.02 9.51
CA ASP A 4 14.59 -22.14 8.22
C ASP A 4 13.07 -22.27 8.45
N THR A 5 12.52 -21.36 9.24
CA THR A 5 11.10 -21.31 9.56
C THR A 5 10.39 -20.58 8.43
N ALA A 6 9.45 -21.25 7.78
CA ALA A 6 8.63 -20.64 6.75
C ALA A 6 8.00 -19.33 7.27
N PRO A 7 7.98 -18.25 6.46
CA PRO A 7 7.36 -17.00 6.86
C PRO A 7 5.91 -17.23 7.33
N HIS A 8 5.57 -16.68 8.49
CA HIS A 8 4.23 -16.77 9.05
C HIS A 8 3.62 -15.38 9.16
N VAL A 9 2.30 -15.33 9.21
CA VAL A 9 1.55 -14.06 9.32
C VAL A 9 1.75 -13.47 10.71
N VAL A 10 2.20 -12.22 10.77
CA VAL A 10 2.34 -11.45 12.01
C VAL A 10 1.23 -10.41 12.16
N GLU A 11 0.74 -9.86 11.05
CA GLU A 11 -0.43 -8.97 11.04
C GLU A 11 -1.34 -9.31 9.86
N ASP A 12 -2.65 -9.28 10.08
CA ASP A 12 -3.67 -9.48 9.06
C ASP A 12 -4.75 -8.40 9.16
N LEU A 13 -4.92 -7.64 8.09
CA LEU A 13 -5.99 -6.67 7.93
C LEU A 13 -7.11 -7.31 7.10
N LEU A 14 -7.97 -8.09 7.76
CA LEU A 14 -9.18 -8.68 7.16
C LEU A 14 -8.91 -9.45 5.85
N GLY A 15 -7.72 -10.04 5.68
CA GLY A 15 -7.31 -10.69 4.44
C GLY A 15 -6.99 -9.74 3.26
N LEU A 16 -7.13 -8.43 3.44
CA LEU A 16 -6.80 -7.42 2.42
C LEU A 16 -5.29 -7.21 2.34
N VAL A 17 -4.62 -7.21 3.50
CA VAL A 17 -3.17 -7.05 3.61
C VAL A 17 -2.67 -7.94 4.75
N GLN A 18 -1.71 -8.79 4.45
CA GLN A 18 -0.99 -9.58 5.45
C GLN A 18 0.48 -9.20 5.47
N ILE A 19 1.01 -9.01 6.66
CA ILE A 19 2.44 -8.80 6.91
C ILE A 19 3.00 -10.12 7.41
N LEU A 20 4.07 -10.59 6.77
CA LEU A 20 4.78 -11.81 7.14
C LEU A 20 5.99 -11.48 8.02
N SER A 21 6.44 -12.47 8.79
CA SER A 21 7.56 -12.35 9.74
C SER A 21 8.90 -12.00 9.11
N ASP A 22 9.06 -12.24 7.80
CA ASP A 22 10.24 -11.89 7.00
C ASP A 22 10.18 -10.47 6.41
N GLY A 23 9.09 -9.73 6.69
CA GLY A 23 8.83 -8.39 6.14
C GLY A 23 8.14 -8.39 4.78
N SER A 24 7.83 -9.56 4.21
CA SER A 24 7.04 -9.67 2.99
C SER A 24 5.59 -9.24 3.24
N VAL A 25 4.95 -8.66 2.22
CA VAL A 25 3.55 -8.23 2.27
C VAL A 25 2.76 -8.97 1.21
N VAL A 26 1.68 -9.64 1.62
CA VAL A 26 0.71 -10.28 0.72
C VAL A 26 -0.51 -9.36 0.61
N ARG A 27 -0.89 -9.01 -0.61
CA ARG A 27 -2.10 -8.24 -0.89
C ARG A 27 -3.21 -9.20 -1.32
N GLY A 28 -4.34 -9.11 -0.64
CA GLY A 28 -5.55 -9.85 -0.97
C GLY A 28 -6.25 -9.31 -2.21
N ASP A 29 -7.44 -9.84 -2.48
CA ASP A 29 -8.23 -9.44 -3.63
C ASP A 29 -8.70 -7.98 -3.51
N GLU A 30 -8.20 -7.12 -4.40
CA GLU A 30 -8.58 -5.70 -4.46
C GLU A 30 -10.06 -5.51 -4.82
N SER A 31 -10.73 -6.52 -5.37
CA SER A 31 -12.17 -6.48 -5.68
C SER A 31 -13.04 -6.31 -4.42
N VAL A 32 -12.48 -6.62 -3.24
CA VAL A 32 -13.15 -6.44 -1.94
C VAL A 32 -13.15 -4.97 -1.49
N LEU A 33 -12.25 -4.14 -2.02
CA LEU A 33 -12.11 -2.72 -1.62
C LEU A 33 -13.21 -1.80 -2.19
N GLY A 34 -14.25 -2.38 -2.79
CA GLY A 34 -15.33 -1.63 -3.44
C GLY A 34 -14.88 -0.99 -4.75
N PRO A 35 -15.81 -0.41 -5.51
CA PRO A 35 -15.48 0.30 -6.73
C PRO A 35 -14.50 1.43 -6.41
N LYS A 36 -13.50 1.60 -7.27
CA LYS A 36 -12.56 2.72 -7.22
C LYS A 36 -13.30 3.98 -7.62
N GLU A 37 -14.10 4.51 -6.70
CA GLU A 37 -14.80 5.77 -6.92
C GLU A 37 -13.75 6.87 -7.14
N PRO A 38 -13.96 7.74 -8.14
CA PRO A 38 -13.18 8.96 -8.23
C PRO A 38 -13.28 9.68 -6.89
N PHE A 39 -12.13 10.00 -6.29
CA PHE A 39 -12.13 10.86 -5.12
C PHE A 39 -12.87 12.16 -5.48
N PRO A 40 -13.78 12.65 -4.63
CA PRO A 40 -14.53 13.86 -4.93
C PRO A 40 -13.55 15.01 -5.14
N ASP A 41 -13.77 15.79 -6.20
CA ASP A 41 -13.02 17.03 -6.43
C ASP A 41 -13.30 17.97 -5.25
N VAL A 42 -12.28 18.19 -4.41
CA VAL A 42 -12.36 19.11 -3.28
C VAL A 42 -12.06 20.52 -3.82
N PRO A 43 -13.01 21.49 -3.72
CA PRO A 43 -12.78 22.85 -4.19
C PRO A 43 -11.53 23.45 -3.55
N GLY A 44 -10.58 23.90 -4.37
CA GLY A 44 -9.31 24.48 -3.90
C GLY A 44 -8.14 23.51 -3.79
N VAL A 45 -8.35 22.20 -3.99
CA VAL A 45 -7.26 21.20 -3.97
C VAL A 45 -7.02 20.64 -5.36
N LEU A 46 -5.90 21.03 -5.97
CA LEU A 46 -5.44 20.46 -7.24
C LEU A 46 -4.45 19.33 -6.95
N TRP A 47 -4.88 18.08 -7.16
CA TRP A 47 -4.00 16.93 -7.09
C TRP A 47 -3.25 16.77 -8.41
N LYS A 48 -1.94 16.58 -8.37
CA LYS A 48 -1.15 16.18 -9.52
C LYS A 48 -0.34 14.95 -9.17
N ASP A 49 -0.48 13.91 -9.97
CA ASP A 49 0.45 12.78 -9.90
C ASP A 49 1.79 13.23 -10.48
N VAL A 50 2.80 13.22 -9.61
CA VAL A 50 4.18 13.50 -9.99
C VAL A 50 4.93 12.19 -9.89
N VAL A 51 5.47 11.71 -11.02
CA VAL A 51 6.38 10.56 -11.03
C VAL A 51 7.69 11.03 -10.42
N TYR A 52 7.91 10.66 -9.17
CA TYR A 52 9.22 10.78 -8.56
C TYR A 52 10.05 9.61 -9.07
N GLN A 53 10.98 9.87 -10.00
CA GLN A 53 12.03 8.91 -10.38
C GLN A 53 13.00 8.81 -9.20
N ALA A 54 12.61 8.09 -8.17
CA ALA A 54 13.58 7.53 -7.27
C ALA A 54 14.14 6.30 -7.99
N ASP A 55 15.46 6.27 -8.18
CA ASP A 55 16.19 5.07 -8.62
C ASP A 55 15.97 3.87 -7.66
N PHE A 56 15.19 4.06 -6.58
CA PHE A 56 14.65 3.03 -5.69
C PHE A 56 13.17 3.33 -5.36
N GLY A 57 12.28 2.41 -5.72
CA GLY A 57 10.82 2.59 -5.75
C GLY A 57 10.18 3.15 -4.48
N GLY A 58 9.62 4.36 -4.59
CA GLY A 58 8.83 4.97 -3.52
C GLY A 58 8.13 6.25 -3.98
N GLY A 59 6.91 6.13 -4.50
CA GLY A 59 6.06 7.27 -4.85
C GLY A 59 5.57 7.99 -3.59
N ARG A 60 6.02 9.23 -3.37
CA ARG A 60 5.63 10.05 -2.22
C ARG A 60 4.61 11.11 -2.67
N ARG A 61 3.34 10.98 -2.28
CA ARG A 61 2.35 12.08 -2.43
C ARG A 61 2.46 13.00 -1.20
N ARG A 62 2.78 14.28 -1.43
CA ARG A 62 2.82 15.30 -0.37
C ARG A 62 1.49 16.05 -0.35
N GLN A 63 0.93 16.24 0.84
CA GLN A 63 -0.23 17.11 1.08
C GLN A 63 0.30 18.42 1.68
N ALA A 64 -0.03 19.55 1.04
CA ALA A 64 0.20 20.88 1.58
C ALA A 64 -1.11 21.38 2.22
N PRO A 65 -1.04 22.23 3.27
CA PRO A 65 -2.21 22.73 4.00
C PRO A 65 -3.14 23.59 3.16
#